data_AF-A0A8D3A7J5-F1
#
_entry.id   AF-A0A8D3A7J5-F1
#
_cell.length_a   1.000
_cell.length_b   1.000
_cell.length_c   1.000
_cell.angle_alpha   90.00
_cell.angle_beta   90.00
_cell.angle_gamma   90.00
#
_symmetry.space_group_name_H-M   'P 1'
#
loop_
_entity.id
_entity.type
_entity.pdbx_description
1 polymer ?
#
loop_
_entity_poly.entity_id
_entity_poly.type
_entity_poly.pdbx_seq_one_letter_code
_entity_poly.pdbx_strand_id
1 'polypeptide(L)' 'FTAMHCYFVVLLFFFLLFLKRSRCDSSTDGNIYRYQAKTLNGSRTVNLSEYRGKSVLFVNVATY' A
#
# COMPACT_ATOMS: atom_id res chain seq x y z
N PHE A 1 33.22 21.12 6.68
CA PHE A 1 32.59 20.91 5.36
C PHE A 1 32.45 19.43 4.97
N THR A 2 33.42 18.56 5.30
CA THR A 2 33.38 17.11 4.98
C THR A 2 32.33 16.29 5.75
N ALA A 3 32.05 16.63 7.02
CA ALA A 3 31.05 15.89 7.82
C ALA A 3 29.60 16.06 7.32
N MET A 4 29.25 17.24 6.79
CA MET A 4 27.92 17.56 6.24
C MET A 4 27.62 16.73 4.97
N HIS A 5 28.63 16.57 4.09
CA HIS A 5 28.52 15.71 2.91
C HIS A 5 28.34 14.24 3.29
N CYS A 6 29.01 13.79 4.35
CA CYS A 6 28.89 12.40 4.83
C CYS A 6 27.46 12.12 5.32
N TYR A 7 26.87 13.02 6.10
CA TYR A 7 25.49 12.87 6.59
C TYR A 7 24.48 12.85 5.43
N PHE A 8 24.67 13.72 4.43
CA PHE A 8 23.82 13.77 3.24
C PHE A 8 23.88 12.45 2.44
N VAL A 9 25.06 11.88 2.25
CA VAL A 9 25.24 10.59 1.54
C VAL A 9 24.60 9.44 2.32
N VAL A 10 24.77 9.40 3.64
CA VAL A 10 24.14 8.38 4.50
C VAL A 10 22.62 8.48 4.47
N LEU A 11 22.08 9.71 4.52
CA LEU A 11 20.64 9.96 4.51
C LEU A 11 20.02 9.65 3.14
N LEU A 12 20.72 9.98 2.05
CA LEU A 12 20.34 9.58 0.68
C LEU A 12 20.35 8.06 0.52
N PHE A 13 21.35 7.37 1.08
CA PHE A 13 21.45 5.92 1.02
C PHE A 13 20.31 5.23 1.79
N PHE A 14 19.98 5.71 2.99
CA PHE A 14 18.83 5.23 3.74
C PHE A 14 17.50 5.53 3.04
N PHE A 15 17.35 6.70 2.43
CA PHE A 15 16.16 7.05 1.67
C PHE A 15 15.99 6.17 0.42
N LEU A 16 17.09 5.86 -0.28
CA LEU A 16 17.10 4.93 -1.41
C LEU A 16 16.82 3.48 -0.98
N LEU A 17 17.26 3.07 0.22
CA LEU A 17 16.92 1.77 0.80
C LEU A 17 15.44 1.69 1.20
N PHE A 18 14.85 2.76 1.72
CA PHE A 18 13.42 2.83 2.01
C PHE A 18 12.57 2.88 0.73
N LEU A 19 13.10 3.50 -0.33
CA LEU A 19 12.51 3.53 -1.68
C LEU A 19 12.73 2.26 -2.49
N LYS A 20 13.54 1.29 -2.03
CA LYS A 20 13.50 -0.12 -2.46
C LYS A 20 12.21 -0.79 -1.93
N ARG A 21 11.09 -0.14 -2.27
CA ARG A 21 9.89 -0.71 -2.86
C ARG A 21 9.67 -2.15 -2.45
N SER A 22 8.63 -2.35 -1.65
CA SER A 22 7.77 -3.53 -1.72
C SER A 22 7.71 -3.94 -3.19
N ARG A 23 8.43 -5.00 -3.56
CA ARG A 23 8.36 -5.51 -4.93
C ARG A 23 6.95 -6.05 -5.07
N CYS A 24 6.04 -5.22 -5.56
CA CYS A 24 4.77 -5.70 -6.08
C CYS A 24 5.17 -6.71 -7.16
N ASP A 25 4.86 -7.97 -6.91
CA ASP A 25 5.08 -9.02 -7.88
C ASP A 25 4.19 -8.72 -9.09
N SER A 26 4.79 -8.15 -10.14
CA SER A 26 4.09 -7.80 -11.37
C SER A 26 3.62 -9.03 -12.14
N SER A 27 4.06 -10.23 -11.75
CA SER A 27 3.59 -11.52 -12.28
C SER A 27 2.15 -11.82 -11.85
N THR A 28 1.71 -11.28 -10.72
CA THR A 28 0.34 -11.44 -10.28
C THR A 28 -0.56 -10.42 -10.97
N ASP A 29 -1.43 -10.89 -11.88
CA ASP A 29 -2.62 -10.16 -12.38
C ASP A 29 -3.69 -9.95 -11.25
N GLY A 30 -3.23 -9.93 -10.00
CA GLY A 30 -4.03 -9.77 -8.80
C GLY A 30 -4.25 -8.29 -8.51
N ASN A 31 -5.27 -7.70 -9.13
CA ASN A 31 -5.76 -6.40 -8.72
C ASN A 31 -6.95 -6.54 -7.75
N ILE A 32 -7.06 -5.63 -6.79
CA ILE A 32 -8.15 -5.64 -5.80
C ILE A 32 -9.53 -5.43 -6.44
N TYR A 33 -9.58 -4.89 -7.66
CA TYR A 33 -10.81 -4.52 -8.36
C TYR A 33 -11.65 -5.72 -8.85
N ARG A 34 -11.10 -6.93 -8.79
CA ARG A 34 -11.83 -8.18 -9.09
C ARG A 34 -12.61 -8.70 -7.88
N TYR A 35 -12.35 -8.17 -6.69
CA TYR A 35 -12.96 -8.62 -5.46
C TYR A 35 -14.17 -7.75 -5.11
N GLN A 36 -15.05 -8.32 -4.29
CA GLN A 36 -16.27 -7.69 -3.81
C GLN A 36 -16.45 -8.05 -2.34
N ALA A 37 -17.00 -7.12 -1.57
CA ALA A 37 -17.24 -7.27 -0.15
C ALA A 37 -18.71 -7.02 0.16
N LYS A 38 -19.30 -7.82 1.06
CA LYS A 38 -20.60 -7.49 1.63
C LYS A 38 -20.41 -6.52 2.78
N THR A 39 -21.26 -5.51 2.85
CA THR A 39 -21.27 -4.63 4.01
C THR A 39 -21.78 -5.33 5.25
N LEU A 40 -21.49 -4.76 6.43
CA LEU A 40 -21.89 -5.29 7.73
C LEU A 40 -23.40 -5.58 7.84
N ASN A 41 -24.24 -4.75 7.22
CA ASN A 41 -25.69 -4.93 7.21
C ASN A 41 -26.17 -6.01 6.20
N GLY A 42 -25.26 -6.61 5.42
CA GLY A 42 -25.59 -7.62 4.41
C GLY A 42 -26.42 -7.15 3.20
N SER A 43 -26.98 -5.94 3.26
CA SER A 43 -27.93 -5.40 2.29
C SER A 43 -27.32 -5.08 0.93
N ARG A 44 -26.02 -4.74 0.90
CA ARG A 44 -25.29 -4.39 -0.32
C ARG A 44 -23.97 -5.14 -0.42
N THR A 45 -23.70 -5.59 -1.64
CA THR A 45 -22.39 -6.06 -2.08
C THR A 45 -21.70 -4.90 -2.78
N VAL A 46 -20.54 -4.48 -2.26
CA VAL A 46 -19.73 -3.39 -2.80
C VAL A 46 -18.61 -3.99 -3.63
N ASN A 47 -18.44 -3.51 -4.86
CA ASN A 47 -17.36 -3.95 -5.71
C ASN A 47 -16.13 -3.07 -5.48
N LEU A 48 -14.96 -3.67 -5.24
CA LEU A 48 -13.76 -2.91 -4.95
C LEU A 48 -13.27 -2.11 -6.17
N SER A 49 -13.75 -2.44 -7.38
CA SER A 49 -13.53 -1.63 -8.59
C SER A 49 -14.06 -0.20 -8.50
N GLU A 50 -15.02 0.08 -7.62
CA GLU A 50 -15.53 1.43 -7.36
C GLU A 50 -14.47 2.36 -6.74
N TYR A 51 -13.41 1.80 -6.14
CA TYR A 51 -12.32 2.55 -5.52
C TYR A 51 -11.11 2.77 -6.46
N ARG A 52 -11.27 2.55 -7.78
CA ARG A 52 -10.22 2.86 -8.75
C ARG A 52 -9.77 4.32 -8.66
N GLY A 53 -8.46 4.52 -8.63
CA GLY A 53 -7.86 5.85 -8.49
C GLY A 53 -7.86 6.42 -7.08
N LYS A 54 -8.31 5.65 -6.07
CA LYS A 54 -8.25 6.03 -4.65
C LYS A 54 -7.23 5.15 -3.92
N SER A 55 -6.58 5.70 -2.91
CA SER A 55 -5.79 4.91 -1.95
C SER A 55 -6.72 4.18 -0.99
N VAL A 56 -6.58 2.86 -0.89
CA VAL A 56 -7.42 1.99 -0.06
C VAL A 56 -6.58 1.35 1.04
N LEU A 57 -7.04 1.42 2.29
CA LEU A 57 -6.44 0.77 3.45
C LEU A 57 -7.38 -0.35 3.95
N PHE A 58 -6.87 -1.58 3.99
CA PHE A 58 -7.60 -2.70 4.58
C PHE A 58 -7.24 -2.83 6.05
N VAL A 59 -8.24 -2.79 6.93
CA VAL A 59 -8.09 -2.94 8.37
C VAL A 59 -8.91 -4.15 8.81
N ASN A 60 -8.23 -5.15 9.41
CA ASN A 60 -8.91 -6.26 10.07
C ASN A 60 -9.37 -5.82 11.47
N VAL A 61 -10.65 -6.01 11.78
CA VAL A 61 -11.27 -5.59 13.05
C VAL A 61 -11.91 -6.80 13.75
N ALA A 62 -11.81 -6.86 15.08
CA ALA A 62 -12.47 -7.84 15.94
C ALA A 62 -12.95 -7.16 17.22
N THR A 63 -14.12 -7.56 17.74
CA THR A 63 -14.67 -7.10 19.02
C THR A 63 -14.47 -8.19 20.09
N TYR A 64 -14.36 -7.78 21.36
CA TYR A 64 -14.24 -8.68 22.51
C TYR A 64 -15.58 -9.28 22.92
#